data_AF-A0AAD2D531-F1
#
_entry.id   AF-A0AAD2D531-F1
#
_cell.length_a   1.000
_cell.length_b   1.000
_cell.length_c   1.000
_cell.angle_alpha   90.00
_cell.angle_beta   90.00
_cell.angle_gamma   90.00
#
_symmetry.space_group_name_H-M   'P 1'
#
loop_
_entity.id
_entity.type
_entity.pdbx_description
1 polymer ?
#
loop_
_entity_poly.entity_id
_entity_poly.type
_entity_poly.pdbx_seq_one_letter_code
_entity_poly.pdbx_strand_id
1 'polypeptide(L)'
;MKALFGGSKKKKDKKDTGPKEPVPTLGETSSNLGSRSSVLEGKIKKCNEELKPVLEQLKKASKHSKKTVQGRALNIIKRRKMYEKQLGVLQNQQFNVDQVAFNSESIQSNINMFSAMKEATEAQKAQMEKIDYNDLEDMYDNMADMMADQEEINDMMAMNFGVEDFDEDEMLDELNELDEELAMAEMEGDVSSGMGQQAEKNQKEEEDVLNDIMN
;
A
#
# COMPACT_ATOMS: atom_id res chain seq x y z
N MET A 1 -14.47 -48.39 50.11
CA MET A 1 -15.29 -49.23 49.20
C MET A 1 -15.79 -48.38 48.05
N LYS A 2 -15.64 -48.91 46.82
CA LYS A 2 -16.31 -48.59 45.54
C LYS A 2 -16.14 -47.21 44.89
N ALA A 3 -15.22 -47.17 43.93
CA ALA A 3 -15.49 -46.53 42.63
C ALA A 3 -16.52 -47.34 41.84
N LEU A 4 -17.33 -46.72 40.97
CA LEU A 4 -17.75 -47.22 39.64
C LEU A 4 -18.91 -46.40 39.03
N PHE A 5 -18.71 -46.03 37.76
CA PHE A 5 -19.69 -45.72 36.69
C PHE A 5 -20.21 -44.29 36.46
N GLY A 6 -19.84 -43.76 35.28
CA GLY A 6 -20.87 -43.41 34.29
C GLY A 6 -20.79 -42.01 33.68
N GLY A 7 -19.93 -41.80 32.68
CA GLY A 7 -19.99 -40.61 31.84
C GLY A 7 -21.24 -40.55 30.97
N SER A 8 -21.72 -39.33 30.68
CA SER A 8 -22.47 -39.01 29.47
C SER A 8 -22.40 -37.52 29.18
N LYS A 9 -21.76 -37.18 28.05
CA LYS A 9 -21.95 -35.93 27.30
C LYS A 9 -23.45 -35.67 27.14
N LYS A 10 -23.94 -34.53 27.64
CA LYS A 10 -25.15 -33.89 27.08
C LYS A 10 -24.71 -32.67 26.27
N LYS A 11 -24.62 -32.91 24.96
CA LYS A 11 -24.83 -31.92 23.90
C LYS A 11 -26.31 -31.49 23.95
N LYS A 12 -26.57 -30.26 23.47
CA LYS A 12 -27.84 -29.50 23.36
C LYS A 12 -28.02 -28.55 24.56
N ASP A 13 -28.16 -27.25 24.35
CA ASP A 13 -29.14 -26.66 23.42
C ASP A 13 -28.55 -25.66 22.41
N LYS A 14 -28.81 -25.95 21.12
CA LYS A 14 -28.86 -24.96 20.05
C LYS A 14 -29.95 -23.95 20.45
N LYS A 15 -29.56 -22.73 20.78
CA LYS A 15 -30.49 -21.62 20.84
C LYS A 15 -30.78 -21.20 19.40
N ASP A 16 -31.96 -21.61 18.95
CA ASP A 16 -32.60 -21.16 17.73
C ASP A 16 -32.63 -19.62 17.74
N THR A 17 -31.86 -19.00 16.84
CA THR A 17 -32.03 -17.59 16.51
C THR A 17 -32.44 -17.57 15.06
N GLY A 18 -33.68 -17.13 14.78
CA GLY A 18 -34.18 -16.85 13.44
C GLY A 18 -33.20 -15.98 12.63
N PRO A 19 -33.44 -15.75 11.33
CA PRO A 19 -32.44 -15.21 10.40
C PRO A 19 -31.79 -13.97 11.02
N LYS A 20 -30.57 -14.15 11.54
CA LYS A 20 -29.77 -13.04 12.04
C LYS A 20 -29.49 -12.22 10.81
N GLU A 21 -29.96 -10.98 10.79
CA GLU A 21 -29.52 -10.02 9.78
C GLU A 21 -28.01 -10.14 9.65
N PRO A 22 -27.49 -10.24 8.43
CA PRO A 22 -26.07 -10.44 8.22
C PRO A 22 -25.32 -9.31 8.94
N VAL A 23 -24.34 -9.70 9.76
CA VAL A 23 -23.46 -8.74 10.44
C VAL A 23 -22.78 -7.92 9.35
N PRO A 24 -22.76 -6.57 9.45
CA PRO A 24 -22.17 -5.73 8.42
C PRO A 24 -20.74 -6.15 8.12
N THR A 25 -20.38 -6.18 6.84
CA THR A 25 -19.00 -6.43 6.42
C THR A 25 -18.09 -5.27 6.85
N LEU A 26 -16.77 -5.49 6.82
CA LEU A 26 -15.80 -4.41 7.04
C LEU A 26 -15.99 -3.27 6.01
N GLY A 27 -16.27 -3.62 4.75
CA GLY A 27 -16.55 -2.65 3.69
C GLY A 27 -17.82 -1.84 3.92
N GLU A 28 -18.93 -2.49 4.33
CA GLU A 28 -20.17 -1.81 4.69
C GLU A 28 -20.00 -0.92 5.93
N THR A 29 -19.24 -1.39 6.93
CA THR A 29 -18.92 -0.62 8.13
C THR A 29 -18.11 0.62 7.78
N SER A 30 -17.08 0.47 6.95
CA SER A 30 -16.26 1.57 6.42
C SER A 30 -17.11 2.60 5.66
N SER A 31 -17.96 2.14 4.73
CA SER A 31 -18.87 3.01 3.96
C SER A 31 -19.84 3.80 4.86
N ASN A 32 -20.40 3.15 5.87
CA ASN A 32 -21.28 3.78 6.85
C ASN A 32 -20.56 4.83 7.69
N LEU A 33 -19.34 4.55 8.14
CA LEU A 33 -18.50 5.50 8.87
C LEU A 33 -18.14 6.70 7.99
N GLY A 34 -17.72 6.48 6.74
CA GLY A 34 -17.44 7.53 5.76
C GLY A 34 -18.64 8.45 5.51
N SER A 35 -19.83 7.87 5.33
CA SER A 35 -21.07 8.63 5.15
C SER A 35 -21.38 9.53 6.35
N ARG A 36 -21.21 9.01 7.57
CA ARG A 36 -21.41 9.79 8.81
C ARG A 36 -20.36 10.88 8.98
N SER A 37 -19.11 10.62 8.64
CA SER A 37 -18.02 11.61 8.63
C SER A 37 -18.33 12.75 7.67
N SER A 38 -18.75 12.46 6.44
CA SER A 38 -19.16 13.46 5.44
C SER A 38 -20.29 14.37 5.95
N VAL A 39 -21.29 13.80 6.63
CA VAL A 39 -22.37 14.59 7.27
C VAL A 39 -21.83 15.53 8.35
N LEU A 40 -20.88 15.09 9.17
CA LEU A 40 -20.27 15.94 10.20
C LEU A 40 -19.39 17.04 9.59
N GLU A 41 -18.60 16.72 8.58
CA GLU A 41 -17.81 17.70 7.81
C GLU A 41 -18.69 18.78 7.20
N GLY A 42 -19.82 18.39 6.60
CA GLY A 42 -20.81 19.33 6.08
C GLY A 42 -21.37 20.26 7.16
N LYS A 43 -21.64 19.73 8.37
CA LYS A 43 -22.09 20.55 9.52
C LYS A 43 -21.00 21.50 10.03
N ILE A 44 -19.74 21.05 10.05
CA ILE A 44 -18.59 21.90 10.42
C ILE A 44 -18.42 23.03 9.40
N LYS A 45 -18.49 22.72 8.09
CA LYS A 45 -18.43 23.71 7.01
C LYS A 45 -19.52 24.78 7.17
N LYS A 46 -20.78 24.38 7.39
CA LYS A 46 -21.87 25.32 7.66
C LYS A 46 -21.62 26.20 8.89
N CYS A 47 -21.09 25.64 9.98
CA CYS A 47 -20.71 26.44 11.15
C CYS A 47 -19.61 27.46 10.83
N ASN A 48 -18.62 27.10 9.99
CA ASN A 48 -17.58 28.04 9.55
C ASN A 48 -18.16 29.16 8.67
N GLU A 49 -19.07 28.83 7.76
CA GLU A 49 -19.78 29.80 6.92
C GLU A 49 -20.63 30.77 7.76
N GLU A 50 -21.38 30.26 8.75
CA GLU A 50 -22.15 31.08 9.69
C GLU A 50 -21.25 31.97 10.57
N LEU A 51 -20.05 31.49 10.93
CA LEU A 51 -19.14 32.21 11.82
C LEU A 51 -18.51 33.44 11.16
N LYS A 52 -18.19 33.38 9.86
CA LYS A 52 -17.55 34.46 9.09
C LYS A 52 -18.26 35.82 9.26
N PRO A 53 -19.54 35.99 8.92
CA PRO A 53 -20.22 37.28 9.04
C PRO A 53 -20.41 37.72 10.50
N VAL A 54 -20.54 36.77 11.44
CA VAL A 54 -20.67 37.10 12.87
C VAL A 54 -19.37 37.68 13.43
N LEU A 55 -18.21 37.16 12.98
CA LEU A 55 -16.90 37.73 13.33
C LEU A 55 -16.70 39.12 12.73
N GLU A 56 -17.15 39.37 11.50
CA GLU A 56 -17.12 40.70 10.90
C GLU A 56 -18.01 41.70 11.64
N GLN A 57 -19.21 41.28 12.02
CA GLN A 57 -20.10 42.08 12.88
C GLN A 57 -19.45 42.37 14.24
N LEU A 58 -18.74 41.40 14.82
CA LEU A 58 -18.07 41.58 16.10
C LEU A 58 -16.94 42.62 16.04
N LYS A 59 -16.22 42.68 14.91
CA LYS A 59 -15.18 43.70 14.67
C LYS A 59 -15.77 45.11 14.58
N LYS A 60 -16.96 45.25 14.00
CA LYS A 60 -17.67 46.53 13.80
C LYS A 60 -18.63 46.88 14.95
N ALA A 61 -18.83 45.97 15.91
CA ALA A 61 -19.81 46.13 16.98
C ALA A 61 -19.40 47.22 17.98
N SER A 62 -20.36 48.07 18.36
CA SER A 62 -20.19 49.03 19.45
C SER A 62 -20.16 48.33 20.81
N LYS A 63 -19.70 49.03 21.86
CA LYS A 63 -19.58 48.48 23.22
C LYS A 63 -20.87 47.83 23.74
N HIS A 64 -22.03 48.34 23.33
CA HIS A 64 -23.35 47.85 23.74
C HIS A 64 -23.80 46.60 22.98
N SER A 65 -23.47 46.46 21.68
CA SER A 65 -23.85 45.28 20.88
C SER A 65 -22.82 44.15 20.92
N LYS A 66 -21.57 44.44 21.33
CA LYS A 66 -20.46 43.48 21.36
C LYS A 66 -20.75 42.22 22.17
N LYS A 67 -21.39 42.34 23.34
CA LYS A 67 -21.73 41.18 24.20
C LYS A 67 -22.70 40.21 23.50
N THR A 68 -23.70 40.74 22.81
CA THR A 68 -24.70 39.94 22.09
C THR A 68 -24.07 39.23 20.89
N VAL A 69 -23.27 39.93 20.09
CA VAL A 69 -22.59 39.34 18.93
C VAL A 69 -21.56 38.28 19.37
N GLN A 70 -20.84 38.53 20.46
CA GLN A 70 -19.91 37.57 21.06
C GLN A 70 -20.63 36.30 21.53
N GLY A 71 -21.81 36.42 22.17
CA GLY A 71 -22.61 35.27 22.56
C GLY A 71 -23.03 34.39 21.37
N ARG A 72 -23.42 35.01 20.25
CA ARG A 72 -23.73 34.30 19.00
C ARG A 72 -22.50 33.57 18.45
N ALA A 73 -21.35 34.24 18.38
CA ALA A 73 -20.10 33.63 17.92
C ALA A 73 -19.70 32.42 18.79
N LEU A 74 -19.78 32.56 20.11
CA LEU A 74 -19.46 31.48 21.06
C LEU A 74 -20.36 30.26 20.87
N ASN A 75 -21.66 30.45 20.62
CA ASN A 75 -22.57 29.33 20.38
C ASN A 75 -22.22 28.56 19.09
N ILE A 76 -21.87 29.28 18.01
CA ILE A 76 -21.44 28.65 16.74
C ILE A 76 -20.13 27.88 16.96
N ILE A 77 -19.15 28.46 17.66
CA ILE A 77 -17.86 27.81 17.95
C ILE A 77 -18.06 26.55 18.81
N LYS A 78 -18.91 26.60 19.84
CA LYS A 78 -19.21 25.42 20.67
C LYS A 78 -19.80 24.28 19.85
N ARG A 79 -20.76 24.59 18.97
CA ARG A 79 -21.38 23.60 18.07
C ARG A 79 -20.36 23.02 17.09
N ARG A 80 -19.51 23.86 16.51
CA ARG A 80 -18.42 23.41 15.61
C ARG A 80 -17.47 22.45 16.33
N LYS A 81 -16.97 22.82 17.52
CA LYS A 81 -16.07 21.98 18.32
C LYS A 81 -16.70 20.64 18.72
N MET A 82 -18.00 20.62 18.99
CA MET A 82 -18.73 19.38 19.25
C MET A 82 -18.71 18.45 18.03
N TYR A 83 -18.95 18.96 16.82
CA TYR A 83 -18.89 18.16 15.60
C TYR A 83 -17.45 17.73 15.27
N GLU A 84 -16.45 18.59 15.46
CA GLU A 84 -15.02 18.25 15.30
C GLU A 84 -14.64 17.07 16.21
N LYS A 85 -15.07 17.09 17.48
CA LYS A 85 -14.84 15.99 18.41
C LYS A 85 -15.51 14.69 17.95
N GLN A 86 -16.74 14.75 17.46
CA GLN A 86 -17.45 13.57 16.95
C GLN A 86 -16.77 13.02 15.69
N LEU A 87 -16.29 13.91 14.80
CA LEU A 87 -15.56 13.53 13.60
C LEU A 87 -14.26 12.80 13.96
N GLY A 88 -13.50 13.31 14.93
CA GLY A 88 -12.28 12.63 15.41
C GLY A 88 -12.54 11.22 15.95
N VAL A 89 -13.68 11.00 16.62
CA VAL A 89 -14.08 9.64 17.06
C VAL A 89 -14.35 8.74 15.85
N LEU A 90 -15.08 9.22 14.84
CA LEU A 90 -15.34 8.43 13.63
C LEU A 90 -14.06 8.14 12.84
N GLN A 91 -13.14 9.09 12.76
CA GLN A 91 -11.84 8.89 12.12
C GLN A 91 -11.00 7.81 12.82
N ASN A 92 -11.01 7.78 14.16
CA ASN A 92 -10.35 6.69 14.89
C ASN A 92 -11.03 5.34 14.66
N GLN A 93 -12.37 5.31 14.61
CA GLN A 93 -13.11 4.09 14.27
C GLN A 93 -12.78 3.60 12.85
N GLN A 94 -12.72 4.51 11.88
CA GLN A 94 -12.34 4.21 10.51
C GLN A 94 -10.93 3.62 10.45
N PHE A 95 -9.96 4.25 11.13
CA PHE A 95 -8.59 3.75 11.20
C PHE A 95 -8.49 2.32 11.78
N ASN A 96 -9.31 1.99 12.78
CA ASN A 96 -9.35 0.64 13.31
C ASN A 96 -9.95 -0.36 12.30
N VAL A 97 -11.00 0.05 11.55
CA VAL A 97 -11.59 -0.78 10.49
C VAL A 97 -10.58 -1.01 9.36
N ASP A 98 -9.87 0.03 8.95
CA ASP A 98 -8.87 -0.06 7.87
C ASP A 98 -7.70 -0.98 8.25
N GLN A 99 -7.21 -0.90 9.50
CA GLN A 99 -6.19 -1.83 10.00
C GLN A 99 -6.67 -3.28 9.99
N VAL A 100 -7.92 -3.53 10.40
CA VAL A 100 -8.49 -4.89 10.41
C VAL A 100 -8.68 -5.38 8.97
N ALA A 101 -9.11 -4.52 8.05
CA ALA A 101 -9.24 -4.85 6.63
C ALA A 101 -7.89 -5.23 6.03
N PHE A 102 -6.85 -4.41 6.24
CA PHE A 102 -5.49 -4.70 5.79
C PHE A 102 -4.95 -6.02 6.36
N ASN A 103 -5.13 -6.26 7.66
CA ASN A 103 -4.71 -7.51 8.28
C ASN A 103 -5.49 -8.71 7.70
N SER A 104 -6.78 -8.54 7.42
CA SER A 104 -7.60 -9.57 6.77
C SER A 104 -7.09 -9.91 5.36
N GLU A 105 -6.69 -8.91 4.59
CA GLU A 105 -6.09 -9.10 3.26
C GLU A 105 -4.75 -9.83 3.36
N SER A 106 -3.89 -9.45 4.31
CA SER A 106 -2.62 -10.15 4.56
C SER A 106 -2.83 -11.61 4.94
N ILE A 107 -3.79 -11.91 5.82
CA ILE A 107 -4.15 -13.29 6.18
C ILE A 107 -4.63 -14.06 4.93
N GLN A 108 -5.43 -13.45 4.07
CA GLN A 108 -5.90 -14.09 2.85
C GLN A 108 -4.75 -14.42 1.89
N SER A 109 -3.78 -13.52 1.74
CA SER A 109 -2.56 -13.77 0.95
C SER A 109 -1.75 -14.94 1.51
N ASN A 110 -1.61 -15.03 2.84
CA ASN A 110 -0.91 -16.15 3.49
C ASN A 110 -1.65 -17.48 3.30
N ILE A 111 -2.99 -17.48 3.31
CA ILE A 111 -3.79 -18.67 3.01
C ILE A 111 -3.56 -19.12 1.56
N ASN A 112 -3.53 -18.18 0.62
CA ASN A 112 -3.28 -18.48 -0.79
C ASN A 112 -1.87 -19.06 -0.99
N MET A 113 -0.85 -18.45 -0.36
CA MET A 113 0.53 -18.96 -0.36
C MET A 113 0.60 -20.38 0.22
N PHE A 114 -0.03 -20.62 1.37
CA PHE A 114 -0.07 -21.95 1.98
C PHE A 114 -0.73 -22.99 1.07
N SER A 115 -1.82 -22.60 0.41
CA SER A 115 -2.54 -23.47 -0.52
C SER A 115 -1.65 -23.83 -1.73
N ALA A 116 -0.94 -22.85 -2.30
CA ALA A 116 0.01 -23.08 -3.38
C ALA A 116 1.19 -23.98 -2.94
N MET A 117 1.74 -23.77 -1.74
CA MET A 117 2.80 -24.62 -1.19
C MET A 117 2.32 -26.06 -0.98
N LYS A 118 1.08 -26.24 -0.53
CA LYS A 118 0.48 -27.56 -0.36
C LYS A 118 0.34 -28.28 -1.71
N GLU A 119 -0.19 -27.61 -2.72
CA GLU A 119 -0.30 -28.17 -4.07
C GLU A 119 1.07 -28.52 -4.66
N ALA A 120 2.06 -27.63 -4.50
CA ALA A 120 3.44 -27.90 -4.94
C ALA A 120 4.05 -29.12 -4.23
N THR A 121 3.82 -29.26 -2.92
CA THR A 121 4.30 -30.40 -2.12
C THR A 121 3.63 -31.72 -2.58
N GLU A 122 2.32 -31.70 -2.83
CA GLU A 122 1.59 -32.86 -3.35
C GLU A 122 2.10 -33.26 -4.75
N ALA A 123 2.36 -32.27 -5.62
CA ALA A 123 2.94 -32.51 -6.94
C ALA A 123 4.36 -33.08 -6.86
N GLN A 124 5.22 -32.55 -5.99
CA GLN A 124 6.58 -33.06 -5.75
C GLN A 124 6.55 -34.50 -5.25
N LYS A 125 5.64 -34.83 -4.32
CA LYS A 125 5.46 -36.19 -3.83
C LYS A 125 5.05 -37.14 -4.95
N ALA A 126 4.09 -36.74 -5.78
CA ALA A 126 3.65 -37.53 -6.93
C ALA A 126 4.75 -37.72 -7.99
N GLN A 127 5.67 -36.75 -8.14
CA GLN A 127 6.86 -36.89 -8.98
C GLN A 127 7.86 -37.88 -8.37
N MET A 128 8.11 -37.82 -7.07
CA MET A 128 9.01 -38.76 -6.39
C MET A 128 8.47 -40.20 -6.40
N GLU A 129 7.15 -40.40 -6.32
CA GLU A 129 6.53 -41.74 -6.45
C GLU A 129 6.67 -42.34 -7.86
N LYS A 130 6.97 -41.52 -8.88
CA LYS A 130 7.27 -41.99 -10.26
C LYS A 130 8.75 -42.30 -10.49
N ILE A 131 9.62 -41.96 -9.55
CA ILE A 131 11.04 -42.34 -9.60
C ILE A 131 11.11 -43.76 -9.03
N ASP A 132 11.44 -44.74 -9.88
CA ASP A 132 11.67 -46.11 -9.44
C ASP A 132 12.94 -46.15 -8.61
N TYR A 133 12.94 -46.80 -7.44
CA TYR A 133 14.07 -46.75 -6.50
C TYR A 133 15.35 -47.37 -7.09
N ASN A 134 15.21 -48.22 -8.10
CA ASN A 134 16.32 -48.81 -8.85
C ASN A 134 16.99 -47.80 -9.80
N ASP A 135 16.24 -46.83 -10.35
CA ASP A 135 16.79 -45.75 -11.18
C ASP A 135 17.55 -44.72 -10.32
N LEU A 136 17.32 -44.69 -9.00
CA LEU A 136 18.00 -43.77 -8.08
C LEU A 136 19.45 -44.18 -7.82
N GLU A 137 19.73 -45.48 -7.73
CA GLU A 137 21.09 -46.02 -7.56
C GLU A 137 21.91 -45.78 -8.85
N ASP A 138 21.31 -46.05 -10.02
CA ASP A 138 21.89 -45.70 -11.32
C ASP A 138 22.08 -44.18 -11.50
N MET A 139 21.19 -43.34 -10.95
CA MET A 139 21.33 -41.88 -11.02
C MET A 139 22.40 -41.34 -10.07
N TYR A 140 22.58 -41.92 -8.88
CA TYR A 140 23.68 -41.55 -7.97
C TYR A 140 25.03 -41.95 -8.55
N ASP A 141 25.13 -43.13 -9.15
CA ASP A 141 26.35 -43.58 -9.85
C ASP A 141 26.63 -42.69 -11.07
N ASN A 142 25.62 -42.37 -11.90
CA ASN A 142 25.78 -41.42 -13.02
C ASN A 142 26.05 -39.98 -12.56
N MET A 143 25.58 -39.54 -11.38
CA MET A 143 25.85 -38.19 -10.86
C MET A 143 27.26 -38.07 -10.27
N ALA A 144 27.76 -39.14 -9.66
CA ALA A 144 29.16 -39.25 -9.24
C ALA A 144 30.08 -39.25 -10.46
N ASP A 145 29.75 -40.02 -11.49
CA ASP A 145 30.47 -40.03 -12.77
C ASP A 145 30.37 -38.66 -13.48
N MET A 146 29.22 -38.00 -13.47
CA MET A 146 29.06 -36.68 -14.11
C MET A 146 29.75 -35.55 -13.33
N MET A 147 29.87 -35.64 -12.00
CA MET A 147 30.70 -34.71 -11.21
C MET A 147 32.20 -34.94 -11.48
N ALA A 148 32.62 -36.19 -11.63
CA ALA A 148 33.99 -36.54 -12.00
C ALA A 148 34.31 -36.08 -13.44
N ASP A 149 33.40 -36.27 -14.39
CA ASP A 149 33.50 -35.76 -15.76
C ASP A 149 33.47 -34.23 -15.78
N GLN A 150 32.70 -33.57 -14.92
CA GLN A 150 32.66 -32.10 -14.83
C GLN A 150 33.97 -31.53 -14.24
N GLU A 151 34.58 -32.20 -13.27
CA GLU A 151 35.94 -31.88 -12.79
C GLU A 151 36.98 -32.16 -13.89
N GLU A 152 36.91 -33.27 -14.61
CA GLU A 152 37.83 -33.60 -15.71
C GLU A 152 37.67 -32.64 -16.91
N ILE A 153 36.44 -32.21 -17.21
CA ILE A 153 36.14 -31.18 -18.20
C ILE A 153 36.68 -29.83 -17.75
N ASN A 154 36.51 -29.45 -16.47
CA ASN A 154 37.08 -28.21 -15.94
C ASN A 154 38.61 -28.25 -15.93
N ASP A 155 39.23 -29.39 -15.60
CA ASP A 155 40.69 -29.56 -15.65
C ASP A 155 41.23 -29.58 -17.09
N MET A 156 40.52 -30.20 -18.04
CA MET A 156 40.84 -30.14 -19.47
C MET A 156 40.62 -28.74 -20.06
N MET A 157 39.57 -28.04 -19.64
CA MET A 157 39.31 -26.66 -20.03
C MET A 157 40.31 -25.69 -19.38
N ALA A 158 40.75 -25.92 -18.14
CA ALA A 158 41.80 -25.15 -17.47
C ALA A 158 43.19 -25.42 -18.08
N MET A 159 43.44 -26.63 -18.60
CA MET A 159 44.63 -26.91 -19.42
C MET A 159 44.62 -26.17 -20.77
N ASN A 160 43.46 -25.73 -21.28
CA ASN A 160 43.33 -25.09 -22.60
C ASN A 160 42.96 -23.60 -22.54
N PHE A 161 42.39 -23.14 -21.43
CA PHE A 161 42.14 -21.75 -21.10
C PHE A 161 42.73 -21.53 -19.71
N GLY A 162 44.00 -21.13 -19.67
CA GLY A 162 44.48 -20.35 -18.54
C GLY A 162 43.66 -19.07 -18.51
N VAL A 163 42.56 -19.09 -17.76
CA VAL A 163 41.75 -17.90 -17.52
C VAL A 163 42.58 -17.01 -16.60
N GLU A 164 43.09 -15.92 -17.16
CA GLU A 164 43.70 -14.83 -16.42
C GLU A 164 42.70 -14.33 -15.37
N ASP A 165 43.17 -14.19 -14.13
CA ASP A 165 42.42 -13.55 -13.05
C ASP A 165 42.05 -12.12 -13.51
N PHE A 166 40.76 -11.85 -13.71
CA PHE A 166 40.28 -10.51 -14.02
C PHE A 166 40.53 -9.61 -12.82
N ASP A 167 41.27 -8.52 -13.03
CA ASP A 167 41.64 -7.59 -11.97
C ASP A 167 40.41 -6.78 -11.56
N GLU A 168 40.04 -6.83 -10.28
CA GLU A 168 38.85 -6.16 -9.74
C GLU A 168 38.88 -4.64 -9.99
N ASP A 169 40.08 -4.07 -10.14
CA ASP A 169 40.29 -2.65 -10.41
C ASP A 169 39.81 -2.25 -11.82
N GLU A 170 39.98 -3.10 -12.84
CA GLU A 170 39.53 -2.84 -14.21
C GLU A 170 37.99 -2.87 -14.30
N MET A 171 37.36 -3.80 -13.57
CA MET A 171 35.89 -3.90 -13.50
C MET A 171 35.26 -2.72 -12.74
N LEU A 172 35.96 -2.16 -11.76
CA LEU A 172 35.51 -0.97 -11.03
C LEU A 172 35.56 0.28 -11.90
N ASP A 173 36.57 0.41 -12.75
CA ASP A 173 36.66 1.53 -13.70
C ASP A 173 35.55 1.46 -14.76
N GLU A 174 35.24 0.28 -15.31
CA GLU A 174 34.09 0.12 -16.22
C GLU A 174 32.75 0.44 -15.55
N LEU A 175 32.58 0.08 -14.26
CA LEU A 175 31.37 0.40 -13.51
C LEU A 175 31.21 1.92 -13.31
N ASN A 176 32.30 2.63 -13.05
CA ASN A 176 32.27 4.09 -12.90
C ASN A 176 31.91 4.78 -14.23
N GLU A 177 32.42 4.28 -15.36
CA GLU A 177 32.11 4.84 -16.68
C GLU A 177 30.62 4.69 -17.04
N LEU A 178 29.99 3.57 -16.64
CA LEU A 178 28.55 3.35 -16.81
C LEU A 178 27.68 4.30 -15.96
N ASP A 179 28.10 4.60 -14.73
CA ASP A 179 27.41 5.55 -13.86
C ASP A 179 27.49 6.99 -14.42
N GLU A 180 28.61 7.37 -15.03
CA GLU A 180 28.75 8.67 -15.71
C GLU A 180 27.85 8.77 -16.96
N GLU A 181 27.71 7.69 -17.74
CA GLU A 181 26.82 7.66 -18.91
C GLU A 181 25.34 7.81 -18.50
N LEU A 182 24.92 7.18 -17.40
CA LEU A 182 23.58 7.33 -16.82
C LEU A 182 23.31 8.75 -16.30
N ALA A 183 24.30 9.37 -15.65
CA ALA A 183 24.17 10.75 -15.17
C ALA A 183 24.07 11.78 -16.32
N MET A 184 24.79 11.54 -17.42
CA MET A 184 24.65 12.35 -18.64
C MET A 184 23.25 12.23 -19.26
N ALA A 185 22.68 11.02 -19.30
CA ALA A 185 21.33 10.80 -19.80
C ALA A 185 20.25 11.52 -18.97
N GLU A 186 20.44 11.66 -17.65
CA GLU A 186 19.53 12.41 -16.77
C GLU A 186 19.62 13.93 -17.00
N MET A 187 20.82 14.47 -17.29
CA MET A 187 21.01 15.88 -17.64
C MET A 187 20.42 16.26 -19.01
N GLU A 188 20.44 15.37 -20.02
CA GLU A 188 19.78 15.64 -21.31
C GLU A 188 18.24 15.73 -21.19
N GLY A 189 17.65 15.01 -20.24
CA GLY A 189 16.20 15.06 -19.96
C GLY A 189 15.72 16.41 -19.44
N ASP A 190 16.52 17.08 -18.60
CA ASP A 190 16.15 18.34 -17.95
C ASP A 190 16.38 19.57 -18.87
N VAL A 191 17.38 19.52 -19.75
CA VAL A 191 17.65 20.57 -20.76
C VAL A 191 16.54 20.63 -21.83
N SER A 192 15.98 19.48 -22.21
CA SER A 192 14.87 19.38 -23.17
C SER A 192 13.57 20.01 -22.63
N SER A 193 13.29 19.87 -21.34
CA SER A 193 12.12 20.45 -20.67
C SER A 193 12.20 21.99 -20.55
N GLY A 194 13.41 22.53 -20.32
CA GLY A 194 13.65 23.98 -20.20
C GLY A 194 13.49 24.75 -21.51
N MET A 195 13.90 24.18 -22.65
CA MET A 195 13.82 24.85 -23.96
C MET A 195 12.38 24.94 -24.50
N GLY A 196 11.51 23.96 -24.19
CA GLY A 196 10.10 23.98 -24.61
C GLY A 196 9.28 25.12 -23.99
N GLN A 197 9.53 25.44 -22.71
CA GLN A 197 8.77 26.48 -21.99
C GLN A 197 9.17 27.91 -22.41
N GLN A 198 10.38 28.10 -22.92
CA GLN A 198 10.88 29.40 -23.37
C GLN A 198 10.44 29.72 -24.80
N ALA A 199 10.30 28.70 -25.65
CA ALA A 199 9.75 28.85 -27.00
C ALA A 199 8.25 29.23 -27.00
N GLU A 200 7.44 28.64 -26.10
CA GLU A 200 6.00 28.99 -25.99
C GLU A 200 5.75 30.40 -25.45
N LYS A 201 6.63 30.93 -24.59
CA LYS A 201 6.53 32.31 -24.11
C LYS A 201 6.86 33.33 -25.21
N ASN A 202 7.90 33.07 -25.99
CA ASN A 202 8.31 33.97 -27.07
C ASN A 202 7.26 34.03 -28.21
N GLN A 203 6.58 32.92 -28.52
CA GLN A 203 5.51 32.92 -29.52
C GLN A 203 4.26 33.70 -29.07
N LYS A 204 3.90 33.64 -27.78
CA LYS A 204 2.79 34.43 -27.25
C LYS A 204 3.09 35.93 -27.21
N GLU A 205 4.32 36.32 -26.88
CA GLU A 205 4.73 37.73 -26.91
C GLU A 205 4.77 38.29 -28.35
N GLU A 206 5.16 37.50 -29.35
CA GLU A 206 5.10 37.93 -30.75
C GLU A 206 3.66 38.04 -31.29
N GLU A 207 2.74 37.13 -30.93
CA GLU A 207 1.32 37.24 -31.32
C GLU A 207 0.63 38.46 -30.69
N ASP A 208 0.91 38.76 -29.42
CA ASP A 208 0.33 39.92 -28.74
C ASP A 208 0.82 41.23 -29.37
N VAL A 209 2.12 41.32 -29.73
CA VAL A 209 2.69 42.51 -30.39
C VAL A 209 2.14 42.69 -31.82
N LEU A 210 1.93 41.60 -32.57
CA LEU A 210 1.34 41.65 -33.91
C LEU A 210 -0.13 42.09 -33.89
N ASN A 211 -0.89 41.67 -32.86
CA ASN A 211 -2.28 42.07 -32.69
C ASN A 211 -2.43 43.54 -32.27
N ASP A 212 -1.48 44.09 -31.53
CA ASP A 212 -1.42 45.52 -31.15
C ASP A 212 -1.04 46.44 -32.32
N ILE A 213 -0.32 45.94 -33.33
CA ILE A 213 0.04 46.72 -34.52
C ILE A 213 -1.09 46.73 -35.58
N MET A 214 -2.00 45.75 -35.54
CA MET A 214 -3.07 45.59 -36.54
C MET A 214 -4.44 46.17 -36.15
N ASN A 215 -4.59 46.79 -34.97
CA ASN A 215 -5.80 47.52 -34.53
C ASN A 215 -5.50 49.00 -34.25
#